data_AF-A0A1V4R1D1-F1
#
_entry.id   AF-A0A1V4R1D1-F1
#
_cell.length_a   1.000
_cell.length_b   1.000
_cell.length_c   1.000
_cell.angle_alpha   90.00
_cell.angle_beta   90.00
_cell.angle_gamma   90.00
#
_symmetry.space_group_name_H-M   'P 1'
#
loop_
_entity.id
_entity.type
_entity.pdbx_description
1 polymer ?
#
loop_
_entity_poly.entity_id
_entity_poly.type
_entity_poly.pdbx_seq_one_letter_code
_entity_poly.pdbx_strand_id
1 'polypeptide(L)'
;MTQINLLPRKKHFWEGMPPIWAVLFVGVALAALVGALVLVGSGSKKEPSVKSPSAAEEVVPSERAAVGGKEAPITEIARRRVRMDLLDRIRETIPPFVWLTTITATAADEVFVQGMAFSQARIREFAQRLDGAKISMIEKSTFEGRDVSKFSLTGRLSHQPCPEQPPAFLSPDARERTIASVLRKGKLLHLNLVRGPEQATLDPPAFRERFILRGEGTYDQLKAFMHDLSERPEAVSVSRIAISAQEAMRAETSMVTATFSLDFYIRPEPGKTRRRGPG
;
A
#
# COMPACT_ATOMS: atom_id res chain seq x y z
N MET A 1 -20.40 -4.97 -20.88
CA MET A 1 -19.33 -5.58 -20.05
C MET A 1 -18.02 -5.45 -20.79
N THR A 2 -17.12 -4.56 -20.36
CA THR A 2 -15.86 -4.29 -21.07
C THR A 2 -14.76 -5.20 -20.51
N GLN A 3 -14.37 -6.24 -21.25
CA GLN A 3 -13.30 -7.16 -20.83
C GLN A 3 -12.00 -6.40 -20.53
N ILE A 4 -11.37 -6.69 -19.38
CA ILE A 4 -9.98 -6.29 -19.15
C ILE A 4 -9.15 -7.11 -20.15
N ASN A 5 -8.54 -6.41 -21.10
CA ASN A 5 -7.98 -7.02 -22.30
C ASN A 5 -6.68 -7.75 -21.95
N LEU A 6 -6.79 -9.04 -21.66
CA LEU A 6 -5.69 -9.84 -21.13
C LEU A 6 -5.40 -10.99 -22.09
N LEU A 7 -4.23 -10.87 -22.72
CA LEU A 7 -3.51 -11.77 -23.63
C LEU A 7 -4.32 -12.77 -24.50
N PRO A 8 -4.06 -12.82 -25.82
CA PRO A 8 -4.67 -13.80 -26.71
C PRO A 8 -4.36 -15.25 -26.30
N ARG A 9 -5.35 -16.14 -26.44
CA ARG A 9 -5.27 -17.57 -26.10
C ARG A 9 -4.32 -18.35 -27.01
N LYS A 10 -3.25 -18.95 -26.45
CA LYS A 10 -2.71 -20.25 -26.93
C LYS A 10 -2.36 -21.19 -25.77
N LYS A 11 -2.67 -22.47 -25.95
CA LYS A 11 -2.71 -23.54 -24.93
C LYS A 11 -1.40 -24.37 -24.79
N HIS A 12 -0.30 -24.02 -25.43
CA HIS A 12 0.77 -25.01 -25.72
C HIS A 12 2.17 -24.77 -25.14
N PHE A 13 2.37 -23.87 -24.18
CA PHE A 13 3.74 -23.46 -23.83
C PHE A 13 4.31 -24.05 -22.52
N TRP A 14 3.50 -24.59 -21.62
CA TRP A 14 3.96 -24.99 -20.28
C TRP A 14 4.70 -26.33 -20.21
N GLU A 15 4.79 -27.10 -21.30
CA GLU A 15 5.49 -28.39 -21.29
C GLU A 15 7.01 -28.29 -21.48
N GLY A 16 7.59 -27.08 -21.63
CA GLY A 16 8.99 -26.93 -22.08
C GLY A 16 9.92 -26.05 -21.25
N MET A 17 9.48 -25.41 -20.15
CA MET A 17 10.33 -24.45 -19.45
C MET A 17 11.25 -25.10 -18.40
N PRO A 18 12.59 -24.97 -18.51
CA PRO A 18 13.51 -25.56 -17.56
C PRO A 18 13.49 -24.83 -16.20
N PRO A 19 13.65 -25.55 -15.08
CA PRO A 19 13.46 -25.04 -13.71
C PRO A 19 14.43 -23.91 -13.30
N ILE A 20 15.49 -23.69 -14.08
CA ILE A 20 16.50 -22.65 -13.86
C ILE A 20 15.89 -21.24 -13.95
N TRP A 21 14.85 -21.04 -14.78
CA TRP A 21 14.22 -19.74 -14.93
C TRP A 21 13.39 -19.33 -13.71
N ALA A 22 12.73 -20.28 -13.04
CA ALA A 22 11.96 -20.00 -11.84
C ALA A 22 12.84 -19.50 -10.68
N VAL A 23 14.06 -20.05 -10.55
CA VAL A 23 15.05 -19.65 -9.53
C VAL A 23 15.57 -18.23 -9.78
N LEU A 24 15.79 -17.86 -11.05
CA LEU A 24 16.25 -16.51 -11.42
C LEU A 24 15.21 -15.43 -11.08
N PHE A 25 13.91 -15.69 -11.32
CA PHE A 25 12.86 -14.72 -10.99
C PHE A 25 12.68 -14.51 -9.49
N VAL A 26 12.76 -15.58 -8.69
CA VAL A 26 12.67 -15.49 -7.23
C VAL A 26 13.89 -14.77 -6.63
N GLY A 27 15.09 -15.03 -7.17
CA GLY A 27 16.33 -14.38 -6.71
C GLY A 27 16.35 -12.86 -6.94
N VAL A 28 15.89 -12.40 -8.12
CA VAL A 28 15.84 -10.96 -8.46
C VAL A 28 14.80 -10.23 -7.62
N ALA A 29 13.65 -10.84 -7.34
CA ALA A 29 12.61 -10.26 -6.50
C ALA A 29 13.07 -10.10 -5.02
N LEU A 30 13.82 -11.07 -4.49
CA LEU A 30 14.40 -11.00 -3.15
C LEU A 30 15.48 -9.94 -3.04
N ALA A 31 16.36 -9.81 -4.04
CA ALA A 31 17.41 -8.78 -4.04
C ALA A 31 16.85 -7.35 -4.09
N ALA A 32 15.78 -7.12 -4.86
CA ALA A 32 15.11 -5.83 -4.92
C ALA A 32 14.44 -5.44 -3.58
N LEU A 33 13.91 -6.42 -2.85
CA LEU A 33 13.24 -6.21 -1.57
C LEU A 33 14.24 -5.85 -0.45
N VAL A 34 15.43 -6.46 -0.47
CA VAL A 34 16.52 -6.11 0.46
C VAL A 34 17.12 -4.74 0.13
N GLY A 35 17.30 -4.41 -1.16
CA GLY A 35 17.82 -3.11 -1.59
C GLY A 35 16.90 -1.93 -1.19
N ALA A 36 15.58 -2.12 -1.27
CA ALA A 36 14.60 -1.13 -0.83
C ALA A 36 14.60 -0.90 0.69
N LEU A 37 14.98 -1.90 1.49
CA LEU A 37 15.06 -1.81 2.95
C LEU A 37 16.32 -1.06 3.43
N VAL A 38 17.44 -1.17 2.70
CA VAL A 38 18.69 -0.50 3.06
C VAL A 38 18.66 1.01 2.75
N LEU A 39 17.99 1.42 1.66
CA LEU A 39 17.92 2.84 1.25
C LEU A 39 17.07 3.72 2.18
N VAL A 40 16.21 3.14 3.02
CA VAL A 40 15.42 3.89 4.01
C VAL A 40 16.21 4.16 5.30
N GLY A 41 17.36 3.50 5.50
CA GLY A 41 18.14 3.56 6.75
C GLY A 41 19.32 4.55 6.80
N SER A 42 19.75 5.17 5.69
CA SER A 42 21.02 5.92 5.63
C SER A 42 20.89 7.42 5.34
N GLY A 43 19.84 8.05 5.88
CA GLY A 43 19.56 9.48 5.71
C GLY A 43 19.92 10.37 6.92
N SER A 44 21.09 10.23 7.55
CA SER A 44 21.60 11.24 8.50
C SER A 44 22.96 11.78 8.05
N LYS A 45 22.91 12.96 7.41
CA LYS A 45 24.06 13.81 7.12
C LYS A 45 24.74 14.23 8.44
N LYS A 46 26.04 13.95 8.58
CA LYS A 46 26.92 14.66 9.51
C LYS A 46 27.60 15.80 8.75
N GLU A 47 27.41 17.03 9.23
CA GLU A 47 28.19 18.19 8.81
C GLU A 47 29.64 18.08 9.30
N PRO A 48 30.63 18.61 8.54
CA PRO A 48 32.00 18.71 8.99
C PRO A 48 32.20 19.93 9.91
N SER A 49 32.57 19.63 11.15
CA SER A 49 33.07 20.55 12.18
C SER A 49 34.38 21.21 11.74
N VAL A 50 34.37 22.53 11.52
CA VAL A 50 35.57 23.37 11.41
C VAL A 50 35.93 23.90 12.81
N LYS A 51 37.14 23.57 13.28
CA LYS A 51 37.76 24.10 14.50
C LYS A 51 38.30 25.52 14.27
N SER A 52 38.12 26.40 15.25
CA SER A 52 39.20 27.28 15.74
C SER A 52 38.87 27.84 17.14
N PRO A 53 39.89 28.15 17.97
CA PRO A 53 39.74 28.34 19.42
C PRO A 53 39.69 29.84 19.79
N SER A 54 39.06 30.17 20.91
CA SER A 54 39.44 31.33 21.74
C SER A 54 38.76 31.26 23.11
N ALA A 55 39.41 31.90 24.08
CA ALA A 55 39.35 31.69 25.52
C ALA A 55 38.15 32.28 26.27
N ALA A 56 38.06 31.85 27.53
CA ALA A 56 37.58 32.55 28.72
C ALA A 56 36.08 32.50 29.08
N GLU A 57 35.83 31.66 30.10
CA GLU A 57 35.23 32.02 31.41
C GLU A 57 33.74 32.42 31.55
N GLU A 58 33.10 31.68 32.46
CA GLU A 58 32.10 32.09 33.46
C GLU A 58 30.56 31.89 33.23
N VAL A 59 29.98 31.16 34.22
CA VAL A 59 28.62 31.16 34.79
C VAL A 59 27.40 30.58 34.03
N VAL A 60 26.99 29.37 34.47
CA VAL A 60 25.64 28.79 34.76
C VAL A 60 24.44 29.79 34.70
N PRO A 61 23.17 29.45 34.31
CA PRO A 61 22.48 28.17 34.51
C PRO A 61 21.68 27.58 33.33
N SER A 62 21.40 26.30 33.53
CA SER A 62 20.51 25.41 32.78
C SER A 62 19.08 25.96 32.69
N GLU A 63 18.72 26.49 31.52
CA GLU A 63 17.34 26.78 31.14
C GLU A 63 16.83 25.64 30.26
N ARG A 64 15.82 24.92 30.78
CA ARG A 64 15.06 23.90 30.04
C ARG A 64 14.32 24.59 28.90
N ALA A 65 14.94 24.64 27.73
CA ALA A 65 14.25 24.97 26.50
C ALA A 65 13.29 23.81 26.16
N ALA A 66 12.01 24.05 26.45
CA ALA A 66 10.90 23.32 25.88
C ALA A 66 11.04 23.33 24.34
N VAL A 67 11.46 22.20 23.78
CA VAL A 67 11.32 21.96 22.34
C VAL A 67 9.84 21.75 22.09
N GLY A 68 9.14 22.86 21.86
CA GLY A 68 7.82 22.89 21.25
C GLY A 68 7.94 22.33 19.84
N GLY A 69 7.86 21.00 19.74
CA GLY A 69 7.49 20.34 18.52
C GLY A 69 6.14 20.91 18.11
N LYS A 70 6.11 21.65 17.00
CA LYS A 70 4.87 21.98 16.31
C LYS A 70 4.21 20.66 15.92
N GLU A 71 3.33 20.18 16.80
CA GLU A 71 2.33 19.18 16.48
C GLU A 71 1.55 19.72 15.29
N ALA A 72 1.76 19.12 14.12
CA ALA A 72 0.85 19.31 13.02
C ALA A 72 -0.55 18.89 13.54
N PRO A 73 -1.58 19.74 13.41
CA PRO A 73 -2.88 19.44 13.97
C PRO A 73 -3.42 18.12 13.39
N ILE A 74 -3.89 17.27 14.31
CA ILE A 74 -4.37 15.88 14.16
C ILE A 74 -5.54 15.73 13.17
N THR A 75 -6.01 16.85 12.61
CA THR A 75 -7.04 16.89 11.56
C THR A 75 -6.60 16.28 10.24
N GLU A 76 -5.31 16.16 9.93
CA GLU A 76 -4.87 15.69 8.60
C GLU A 76 -4.73 14.15 8.49
N ILE A 77 -4.42 13.45 9.59
CA ILE A 77 -4.10 12.01 9.58
C ILE A 77 -5.37 11.12 9.58
N ALA A 78 -6.54 11.69 9.85
CA ALA A 78 -7.74 10.94 10.21
C ALA A 78 -8.75 10.65 9.08
N ARG A 79 -8.54 11.12 7.84
CA ARG A 79 -9.71 11.52 7.02
C ARG A 79 -9.94 10.82 5.69
N ARG A 80 -9.24 9.74 5.37
CA ARG A 80 -9.39 9.11 4.05
C ARG A 80 -9.59 7.61 4.17
N ARG A 81 -10.81 7.15 3.86
CA ARG A 81 -11.10 5.75 3.54
C ARG A 81 -10.69 5.54 2.08
N VAL A 82 -9.87 4.53 1.77
CA VAL A 82 -9.67 4.12 0.36
C VAL A 82 -11.03 3.76 -0.23
N ARG A 83 -11.42 4.44 -1.30
CA ARG A 83 -12.66 4.17 -2.03
C ARG A 83 -12.57 2.80 -2.70
N MET A 84 -13.62 1.99 -2.61
CA MET A 84 -13.67 0.75 -3.38
C MET A 84 -13.84 1.01 -4.88
N ASP A 85 -14.40 2.17 -5.26
CA ASP A 85 -14.37 2.69 -6.63
C ASP A 85 -12.95 2.85 -7.17
N LEU A 86 -11.91 2.82 -6.33
CA LEU A 86 -10.54 3.03 -6.78
C LEU A 86 -10.10 1.97 -7.79
N LEU A 87 -10.50 0.71 -7.63
CA LEU A 87 -10.18 -0.32 -8.64
C LEU A 87 -10.95 -0.10 -9.95
N ASP A 88 -12.21 0.29 -9.86
CA ASP A 88 -13.03 0.58 -11.04
C ASP A 88 -12.51 1.85 -11.77
N ARG A 89 -12.11 2.90 -11.03
CA ARG A 89 -11.46 4.11 -11.57
C ARG A 89 -10.11 3.80 -12.20
N ILE A 90 -9.26 2.99 -11.55
CA ILE A 90 -8.00 2.55 -12.13
C ILE A 90 -8.28 1.80 -13.43
N ARG A 91 -9.25 0.88 -13.43
CA ARG A 91 -9.65 0.14 -14.63
C ARG A 91 -10.09 1.06 -15.77
N GLU A 92 -10.88 2.09 -15.48
CA GLU A 92 -11.31 3.11 -16.47
C GLU A 92 -10.14 3.95 -16.98
N THR A 93 -9.13 4.17 -16.14
CA THR A 93 -7.94 4.97 -16.47
C THR A 93 -6.97 4.22 -17.37
N ILE A 94 -6.88 2.88 -17.28
CA ILE A 94 -5.93 2.07 -18.05
C ILE A 94 -6.21 2.16 -19.56
N PRO A 95 -5.25 2.63 -20.38
CA PRO A 95 -5.39 2.60 -21.84
C PRO A 95 -5.44 1.17 -22.39
N PRO A 96 -6.02 0.97 -23.59
CA PRO A 96 -5.96 -0.34 -24.24
C PRO A 96 -4.51 -0.77 -24.48
N PHE A 97 -4.26 -2.08 -24.35
CA PHE A 97 -2.93 -2.71 -24.53
C PHE A 97 -1.87 -2.32 -23.49
N VAL A 98 -2.33 -1.91 -22.31
CA VAL A 98 -1.51 -1.73 -21.11
C VAL A 98 -1.90 -2.80 -20.10
N TRP A 99 -0.93 -3.58 -19.64
CA TRP A 99 -1.10 -4.62 -18.63
C TRP A 99 -0.49 -4.18 -17.33
N LEU A 100 -1.22 -4.32 -16.22
CA LEU A 100 -0.70 -4.01 -14.91
C LEU A 100 -0.28 -5.30 -14.20
N THR A 101 0.90 -5.29 -13.61
CA THR A 101 1.44 -6.40 -12.80
C THR A 101 1.32 -6.11 -11.32
N THR A 102 1.53 -4.84 -10.94
CA THR A 102 1.45 -4.38 -9.55
C THR A 102 0.69 -3.07 -9.51
N ILE A 103 -0.27 -2.98 -8.59
CA ILE A 103 -0.99 -1.75 -8.30
C ILE A 103 -0.91 -1.55 -6.81
N THR A 104 -0.37 -0.41 -6.38
CA THR A 104 -0.46 0.05 -5.01
C THR A 104 -1.24 1.35 -5.00
N ALA A 105 -2.24 1.44 -4.14
CA ALA A 105 -3.02 2.64 -3.95
C ALA A 105 -3.08 3.02 -2.48
N THR A 106 -3.04 4.32 -2.21
CA THR A 106 -3.16 4.88 -0.88
C THR A 106 -4.50 5.58 -0.69
N ALA A 107 -4.87 5.86 0.55
CA ALA A 107 -6.05 6.66 0.87
C ALA A 107 -5.97 8.11 0.33
N ALA A 108 -4.78 8.59 -0.04
CA ALA A 108 -4.59 9.92 -0.60
C ALA A 108 -4.83 9.98 -2.13
N ASP A 109 -5.46 8.94 -2.71
CA ASP A 109 -5.62 8.73 -4.15
C ASP A 109 -4.28 8.65 -4.92
N GLU A 110 -3.16 8.46 -4.21
CA GLU A 110 -1.86 8.23 -4.82
C GLU A 110 -1.76 6.78 -5.26
N VAL A 111 -1.37 6.60 -6.51
CA VAL A 111 -1.22 5.30 -7.15
C VAL A 111 0.22 5.10 -7.59
N PHE A 112 0.75 3.92 -7.28
CA PHE A 112 1.97 3.38 -7.84
C PHE A 112 1.61 2.18 -8.68
N VAL A 113 1.98 2.20 -9.94
CA VAL A 113 1.59 1.18 -10.91
C VAL A 113 2.82 0.67 -11.65
N GLN A 114 2.94 -0.65 -11.70
CA GLN A 114 3.90 -1.34 -12.55
C GLN A 114 3.15 -2.17 -13.58
N GLY A 115 3.74 -2.27 -14.76
CA GLY A 115 3.09 -2.96 -15.85
C GLY A 115 3.96 -3.12 -17.09
N MET A 116 3.31 -3.54 -18.17
CA MET A 116 3.89 -3.74 -19.49
C MET A 116 2.98 -3.14 -20.55
N ALA A 117 3.56 -2.59 -21.61
CA ALA A 117 2.83 -2.11 -22.78
C ALA A 117 3.62 -2.40 -24.06
N PHE A 118 2.94 -2.63 -25.19
CA PHE A 118 3.62 -2.83 -26.48
C PHE A 118 4.23 -1.55 -27.06
N SER A 119 3.92 -0.38 -26.50
CA SER A 119 4.45 0.90 -27.00
C SER A 119 4.62 1.91 -25.87
N GLN A 120 5.73 2.65 -25.92
CA GLN A 120 5.98 3.77 -25.02
C GLN A 120 4.94 4.88 -25.15
N ALA A 121 4.31 5.04 -26.33
CA ALA A 121 3.23 5.99 -26.53
C ALA A 121 2.03 5.67 -25.60
N ARG A 122 1.72 4.38 -25.39
CA ARG A 122 0.65 3.94 -24.48
C ARG A 122 1.00 4.19 -23.02
N ILE A 123 2.28 4.05 -22.65
CA ILE A 123 2.75 4.39 -21.30
C ILE A 123 2.57 5.89 -21.03
N ARG A 124 2.93 6.73 -22.01
CA ARG A 124 2.73 8.19 -21.91
C ARG A 124 1.25 8.57 -21.86
N GLU A 125 0.41 7.94 -22.69
CA GLU A 125 -1.04 8.12 -22.63
C GLU A 125 -1.59 7.76 -21.25
N PHE A 126 -1.12 6.66 -20.65
CA PHE A 126 -1.52 6.28 -19.30
C PHE A 126 -1.10 7.31 -18.27
N ALA A 127 0.15 7.79 -18.34
CA ALA A 127 0.65 8.84 -17.45
C ALA A 127 -0.16 10.14 -17.59
N GLN A 128 -0.58 10.53 -18.79
CA GLN A 128 -1.39 11.73 -19.02
C GLN A 128 -2.78 11.67 -18.39
N ARG A 129 -3.32 10.46 -18.16
CA ARG A 129 -4.61 10.27 -17.49
C ARG A 129 -4.52 10.34 -15.97
N LEU A 130 -3.30 10.35 -15.42
CA LEU A 130 -3.05 10.45 -13.99
C LEU A 130 -2.52 11.84 -13.65
N ASP A 131 -3.08 12.45 -12.62
CA ASP A 131 -2.65 13.76 -12.17
C ASP A 131 -1.25 13.69 -11.54
N GLY A 132 -0.39 14.65 -11.88
CA GLY A 132 0.98 14.73 -11.40
C GLY A 132 1.84 13.49 -11.71
N ALA A 133 1.52 12.74 -12.76
CA ALA A 133 2.18 11.48 -13.04
C ALA A 133 3.69 11.61 -13.30
N LYS A 134 4.46 10.71 -12.72
CA LYS A 134 5.91 10.57 -12.90
C LYS A 134 6.23 9.15 -13.32
N ILE A 135 6.83 9.02 -14.49
CA ILE A 135 7.34 7.73 -14.97
C ILE A 135 8.72 7.53 -14.36
N SER A 136 8.88 6.52 -13.52
CA SER A 136 10.15 6.23 -12.84
C SER A 136 11.04 5.28 -13.62
N MET A 137 10.46 4.44 -14.48
CA MET A 137 11.21 3.42 -15.23
C MET A 137 10.49 3.07 -16.54
N ILE A 138 11.25 2.93 -17.62
CA ILE A 138 10.84 2.27 -18.86
C ILE A 138 11.98 1.36 -19.30
N GLU A 139 11.72 0.06 -19.35
CA GLU A 139 12.71 -0.95 -19.73
C GLU A 139 12.17 -1.78 -20.90
N LYS A 140 12.97 -1.97 -21.95
CA LYS A 140 12.61 -2.87 -23.04
C LYS A 140 12.78 -4.30 -22.56
N SER A 141 11.78 -5.13 -22.81
CA SER A 141 11.78 -6.54 -22.43
C SER A 141 11.09 -7.35 -23.52
N THR A 142 11.23 -8.66 -23.48
CA THR A 142 10.49 -9.57 -24.34
C THR A 142 9.52 -10.37 -23.49
N PHE A 143 8.27 -10.45 -23.93
CA PHE A 143 7.23 -11.25 -23.30
C PHE A 143 6.58 -12.12 -24.38
N GLU A 144 6.63 -13.44 -24.21
CA GLU A 144 6.14 -14.41 -25.19
C GLU A 144 6.73 -14.19 -26.61
N GLY A 145 8.01 -13.82 -26.69
CA GLY A 145 8.70 -13.56 -27.96
C GLY A 145 8.29 -12.26 -28.65
N ARG A 146 7.54 -11.38 -27.97
CA ARG A 146 7.19 -10.04 -28.46
C ARG A 146 7.88 -8.97 -27.64
N ASP A 147 8.28 -7.91 -28.32
CA ASP A 147 8.86 -6.74 -27.66
C ASP A 147 7.79 -5.99 -26.86
N VAL A 148 8.05 -5.81 -25.57
CA VAL A 148 7.24 -5.04 -24.65
C VAL A 148 8.10 -4.03 -23.91
N SER A 149 7.50 -2.96 -23.42
CA SER A 149 8.12 -2.02 -22.50
C SER A 149 7.54 -2.24 -21.11
N LYS A 150 8.37 -2.72 -20.18
CA LYS A 150 8.06 -2.71 -18.75
C LYS A 150 8.13 -1.28 -18.24
N PHE A 151 7.21 -0.90 -17.37
CA PHE A 151 7.17 0.45 -16.83
C PHE A 151 6.80 0.47 -15.36
N SER A 152 7.20 1.57 -14.72
CA SER A 152 6.79 1.93 -13.37
C SER A 152 6.40 3.41 -13.38
N LEU A 153 5.25 3.71 -12.81
CA LEU A 153 4.77 5.08 -12.67
C LEU A 153 4.18 5.34 -11.29
N THR A 154 4.25 6.59 -10.87
CA THR A 154 3.49 7.15 -9.76
C THR A 154 2.59 8.26 -10.28
N GLY A 155 1.44 8.46 -9.65
CA GLY A 155 0.54 9.55 -9.98
C GLY A 155 -0.63 9.62 -9.00
N ARG A 156 -1.61 10.46 -9.29
CA ARG A 156 -2.86 10.58 -8.54
C ARG A 156 -4.05 10.31 -9.44
N LEU A 157 -5.05 9.60 -8.94
CA LEU A 157 -6.34 9.51 -9.61
C LEU A 157 -7.05 10.85 -9.47
N SER A 158 -7.72 11.32 -10.52
CA SER A 158 -8.42 12.60 -10.54
C SER A 158 -9.37 12.71 -9.34
N HIS A 159 -9.12 13.71 -8.49
CA HIS A 159 -9.72 13.82 -7.17
C HIS A 159 -11.20 14.18 -7.29
N GLN A 160 -12.09 13.24 -6.94
CA GLN A 160 -13.44 13.63 -6.53
C GLN A 160 -13.38 13.84 -5.02
N PRO A 161 -13.59 15.04 -4.48
CA PRO A 161 -13.48 15.27 -3.05
C PRO A 161 -14.42 14.31 -2.32
N CYS A 162 -13.87 13.54 -1.38
CA CYS A 162 -14.67 12.70 -0.50
C CYS A 162 -15.03 13.54 0.72
N PRO A 163 -16.28 13.52 1.20
CA PRO A 163 -16.58 14.13 2.48
C PRO A 163 -15.68 13.47 3.54
N GLU A 164 -14.84 14.28 4.16
CA GLU A 164 -14.00 13.84 5.25
C GLU A 164 -14.90 13.42 6.42
N GLN A 165 -15.09 12.12 6.59
CA GLN A 165 -15.80 11.60 7.75
C GLN A 165 -14.81 11.39 8.89
N PRO A 166 -15.12 11.86 10.11
CA PRO A 166 -14.28 11.56 11.26
C PRO A 166 -14.22 10.03 11.47
N PRO A 167 -13.06 9.49 11.87
CA PRO A 167 -12.95 8.07 12.14
C PRO A 167 -13.88 7.73 13.31
N ALA A 168 -14.72 6.71 13.13
CA ALA A 168 -15.42 6.12 14.26
C ALA A 168 -14.36 5.55 15.23
N PHE A 169 -14.61 5.60 16.53
CA PHE A 169 -13.72 4.96 17.51
C PHE A 169 -14.33 3.65 17.98
N LEU A 170 -13.52 2.60 18.07
CA LEU A 170 -13.93 1.29 18.57
C LEU A 170 -13.46 1.10 20.01
N SER A 171 -14.27 0.39 20.79
CA SER A 171 -13.77 -0.22 22.03
C SER A 171 -12.84 -1.39 21.69
N PRO A 172 -11.93 -1.79 22.60
CA PRO A 172 -11.05 -2.93 22.38
C PRO A 172 -11.79 -4.23 22.02
N ASP A 173 -12.96 -4.47 22.62
CA ASP A 173 -13.80 -5.65 22.36
C ASP A 173 -14.53 -5.56 21.02
N ALA A 174 -14.95 -4.36 20.61
CA ALA A 174 -15.51 -4.14 19.28
C ALA A 174 -14.43 -4.38 18.20
N ARG A 175 -13.22 -3.87 18.41
CA ARG A 175 -12.07 -4.11 17.52
C ARG A 175 -11.79 -5.60 17.32
N GLU A 176 -11.70 -6.39 18.41
CA GLU A 176 -11.44 -7.84 18.28
C GLU A 176 -12.55 -8.56 17.50
N ARG A 177 -13.82 -8.20 17.75
CA ARG A 177 -14.95 -8.74 16.99
C ARG A 177 -14.88 -8.36 15.51
N THR A 178 -14.51 -7.12 15.20
CA THR A 178 -14.32 -6.66 13.82
C THR A 178 -13.19 -7.42 13.14
N ILE A 179 -12.03 -7.57 13.78
CA ILE A 179 -10.89 -8.34 13.24
C ILE A 179 -11.31 -9.79 12.95
N ALA A 180 -11.92 -10.46 13.92
CA ALA A 180 -12.39 -11.84 13.74
C ALA A 180 -13.41 -11.95 12.59
N SER A 181 -14.30 -10.96 12.46
CA SER A 181 -15.28 -10.88 11.39
C SER A 181 -14.63 -10.67 10.01
N VAL A 182 -13.62 -9.80 9.93
CA VAL A 182 -12.84 -9.56 8.70
C VAL A 182 -12.10 -10.83 8.28
N LEU A 183 -11.43 -11.51 9.21
CA LEU A 183 -10.73 -12.77 8.91
C LEU A 183 -11.67 -13.89 8.49
N ARG A 184 -12.84 -14.00 9.11
CA ARG A 184 -13.85 -14.99 8.73
C ARG A 184 -14.29 -14.80 7.29
N LYS A 185 -14.55 -13.56 6.86
CA LYS A 185 -14.91 -13.24 5.47
C LYS A 185 -13.73 -13.40 4.51
N GLY A 186 -12.53 -13.05 4.96
CA GLY A 186 -11.27 -13.21 4.24
C GLY A 186 -10.81 -14.66 4.06
N LYS A 187 -11.51 -15.64 4.63
CA LYS A 187 -11.14 -17.06 4.54
C LYS A 187 -11.04 -17.57 3.11
N LEU A 188 -11.89 -17.06 2.20
CA LEU A 188 -11.88 -17.40 0.77
C LEU A 188 -10.64 -16.87 0.03
N LEU A 189 -9.98 -15.85 0.57
CA LEU A 189 -8.77 -15.25 0.04
C LEU A 189 -7.50 -15.75 0.76
N HIS A 190 -7.62 -16.80 1.58
CA HIS A 190 -6.53 -17.31 2.42
C HIS A 190 -5.79 -16.18 3.17
N LEU A 191 -6.51 -15.16 3.66
CA LEU A 191 -5.90 -14.00 4.29
C LEU A 191 -5.19 -14.39 5.59
N ASN A 192 -3.92 -14.06 5.66
CA ASN A 192 -3.10 -14.10 6.86
C ASN A 192 -3.04 -12.69 7.46
N LEU A 193 -3.32 -12.59 8.76
CA LEU A 193 -3.18 -11.36 9.52
C LEU A 193 -1.76 -11.24 10.06
N VAL A 194 -1.11 -10.12 9.77
CA VAL A 194 0.14 -9.72 10.38
C VAL A 194 -0.11 -8.40 11.09
N ARG A 195 0.19 -8.31 12.39
CA ARG A 195 0.12 -7.03 13.10
C ARG A 195 1.19 -6.10 12.52
N GLY A 196 0.78 -4.91 12.11
CA GLY A 196 1.71 -3.92 11.56
C GLY A 196 2.60 -3.34 12.66
N PRO A 197 3.75 -2.76 12.28
CA PRO A 197 4.70 -2.18 13.25
C PRO A 197 4.20 -0.89 13.91
N GLU A 198 3.07 -0.33 13.49
CA GLU A 198 2.67 1.04 13.81
C GLU A 198 1.50 1.07 14.79
N GLN A 199 1.80 1.44 16.03
CA GLN A 199 0.84 2.01 16.97
C GLN A 199 1.15 3.50 17.08
N ALA A 200 0.27 4.33 16.55
CA ALA A 200 0.38 5.77 16.71
C ALA A 200 -0.57 6.19 17.82
N THR A 201 -0.04 6.76 18.90
CA THR A 201 -0.85 7.42 19.92
C THR A 201 -1.52 8.63 19.25
N LEU A 202 -2.85 8.69 19.32
CA LEU A 202 -3.63 9.87 18.95
C LEU A 202 -3.87 10.69 20.22
N ASP A 203 -4.72 11.72 20.16
CA ASP A 203 -5.16 12.45 21.35
C ASP A 203 -5.57 11.49 22.47
N PRO A 204 -4.85 11.46 23.60
CA PRO A 204 -5.11 10.51 24.66
C PRO A 204 -6.57 10.61 25.13
N PRO A 205 -7.26 9.47 25.31
CA PRO A 205 -6.74 8.10 25.37
C PRO A 205 -6.78 7.34 24.03
N ALA A 206 -7.07 7.98 22.90
CA ALA A 206 -7.23 7.29 21.63
C ALA A 206 -5.89 6.88 21.00
N PHE A 207 -5.88 5.77 20.26
CA PHE A 207 -4.72 5.34 19.49
C PHE A 207 -5.14 4.67 18.18
N ARG A 208 -4.25 4.72 17.19
CA ARG A 208 -4.38 4.02 15.91
C ARG A 208 -3.57 2.74 15.95
N GLU A 209 -4.19 1.65 15.56
CA GLU A 209 -3.53 0.35 15.41
C GLU A 209 -3.64 -0.13 13.96
N ARG A 210 -2.49 -0.48 13.36
CA ARG A 210 -2.42 -0.95 11.98
C ARG A 210 -2.30 -2.47 11.90
N PHE A 211 -3.11 -3.06 11.03
CA PHE A 211 -3.04 -4.47 10.66
C PHE A 211 -2.77 -4.62 9.17
N ILE A 212 -1.96 -5.61 8.83
CA ILE A 212 -1.66 -5.98 7.45
C ILE A 212 -2.34 -7.32 7.18
N LEU A 213 -3.26 -7.33 6.24
CA LEU A 213 -3.86 -8.56 5.72
C LEU A 213 -3.16 -8.92 4.42
N ARG A 214 -2.64 -10.14 4.31
CA ARG A 214 -2.05 -10.64 3.07
C ARG A 214 -2.67 -11.97 2.71
N GLY A 215 -3.13 -12.12 1.48
CA GLY A 215 -3.57 -13.43 0.99
C GLY A 215 -3.65 -13.48 -0.52
N GLU A 216 -4.21 -14.58 -1.00
CA GLU A 216 -4.24 -14.96 -2.40
C GLU A 216 -5.64 -15.41 -2.79
N GLY A 217 -6.12 -14.96 -3.94
CA GLY A 217 -7.40 -15.39 -4.48
C GLY A 217 -7.64 -14.84 -5.86
N THR A 218 -8.83 -15.08 -6.39
CA THR A 218 -9.25 -14.53 -7.68
C THR A 218 -9.62 -13.05 -7.57
N TYR A 219 -9.63 -12.34 -8.70
CA TYR A 219 -10.05 -10.94 -8.73
C TYR A 219 -11.50 -10.73 -8.26
N ASP A 220 -12.41 -11.65 -8.60
CA ASP A 220 -13.81 -11.57 -8.17
C ASP A 220 -13.96 -11.76 -6.66
N GLN A 221 -13.23 -12.69 -6.07
CA GLN A 221 -13.19 -12.86 -4.61
C GLN A 221 -12.60 -11.62 -3.92
N LEU A 222 -11.56 -11.03 -4.52
CA LEU A 222 -10.94 -9.81 -4.02
C LEU A 222 -11.93 -8.63 -4.07
N LYS A 223 -12.64 -8.47 -5.19
CA LYS A 223 -13.67 -7.45 -5.37
C LYS A 223 -14.81 -7.63 -4.36
N ALA A 224 -15.31 -8.85 -4.18
CA ALA A 224 -16.35 -9.15 -3.20
C ALA A 224 -15.90 -8.85 -1.77
N PHE A 225 -14.68 -9.23 -1.40
CA PHE A 225 -14.13 -8.92 -0.08
C PHE A 225 -13.96 -7.42 0.17
N MET A 226 -13.49 -6.68 -0.85
CA MET A 226 -13.34 -5.23 -0.81
C MET A 226 -14.69 -4.53 -0.65
N HIS A 227 -15.70 -4.96 -1.40
CA HIS A 227 -17.08 -4.49 -1.26
C HIS A 227 -17.60 -4.72 0.17
N ASP A 228 -17.45 -5.94 0.69
CA ASP A 228 -17.84 -6.32 2.04
C ASP A 228 -17.11 -5.54 3.15
N LEU A 229 -15.87 -5.09 2.90
CA LEU A 229 -15.15 -4.21 3.82
C LEU A 229 -15.71 -2.79 3.79
N SER A 230 -16.16 -2.30 2.64
CA SER A 230 -16.68 -0.94 2.49
C SER A 230 -18.08 -0.73 3.02
N GLU A 231 -18.93 -1.76 2.96
CA GLU A 231 -20.27 -1.71 3.52
C GLU A 231 -20.28 -1.70 5.05
N ARG A 232 -19.13 -1.94 5.68
CA ARG A 232 -19.05 -1.89 7.14
C ARG A 232 -19.11 -0.44 7.61
N PRO A 233 -20.11 -0.08 8.43
CA PRO A 233 -20.17 1.24 9.06
C PRO A 233 -19.05 1.44 10.09
N GLU A 234 -18.39 0.35 10.50
CA GLU A 234 -17.35 0.31 11.52
C GLU A 234 -16.08 1.09 11.13
N ALA A 235 -15.29 1.47 12.15
CA ALA A 235 -14.09 2.31 12.11
C ALA A 235 -12.87 1.73 11.37
N VAL A 236 -13.06 0.84 10.41
CA VAL A 236 -11.94 0.25 9.67
C VAL A 236 -11.66 1.13 8.47
N SER A 237 -10.53 1.84 8.51
CA SER A 237 -10.04 2.54 7.33
C SER A 237 -9.06 1.64 6.59
N VAL A 238 -9.32 1.36 5.32
CA VAL A 238 -8.31 0.78 4.44
C VAL A 238 -7.39 1.93 4.03
N SER A 239 -6.12 1.92 4.43
CA SER A 239 -5.17 2.99 4.13
C SER A 239 -4.28 2.70 2.93
N ARG A 240 -4.05 1.42 2.65
CA ARG A 240 -3.26 0.97 1.50
C ARG A 240 -3.80 -0.35 0.97
N ILE A 241 -3.85 -0.46 -0.35
CA ILE A 241 -4.12 -1.70 -1.06
C ILE A 241 -2.98 -1.93 -2.03
N ALA A 242 -2.37 -3.11 -1.98
CA ALA A 242 -1.40 -3.55 -2.97
C ALA A 242 -1.88 -4.87 -3.58
N ILE A 243 -2.00 -4.91 -4.90
CA ILE A 243 -2.41 -6.09 -5.65
C ILE A 243 -1.26 -6.42 -6.60
N SER A 244 -0.81 -7.67 -6.57
CA SER A 244 0.21 -8.18 -7.48
C SER A 244 -0.29 -9.46 -8.14
N ALA A 245 -0.10 -9.56 -9.44
CA ALA A 245 -0.29 -10.79 -10.19
C ALA A 245 1.07 -11.44 -10.45
N GLN A 246 1.19 -12.76 -10.24
CA GLN A 246 2.44 -13.50 -10.45
C GLN A 246 2.85 -13.57 -11.93
N GLU A 247 1.91 -13.43 -12.86
CA GLU A 247 2.18 -13.38 -14.31
C GLU A 247 1.29 -12.33 -14.99
N ALA A 248 1.63 -11.92 -16.22
CA ALA A 248 0.75 -11.11 -17.05
C ALA A 248 -0.49 -11.95 -17.40
N MET A 249 -1.61 -11.68 -16.74
CA MET A 249 -2.62 -12.70 -16.46
C MET A 249 -4.00 -12.36 -17.02
N ARG A 250 -4.83 -13.36 -17.29
CA ARG A 250 -6.27 -13.19 -17.66
C ARG A 250 -7.11 -12.87 -16.43
N ALA A 251 -7.98 -11.86 -16.50
CA ALA A 251 -8.61 -11.24 -15.32
C ALA A 251 -9.52 -12.22 -14.58
N GLU A 252 -10.10 -13.16 -15.31
CA GLU A 252 -11.20 -13.98 -14.82
C GLU A 252 -10.75 -15.28 -14.14
N THR A 253 -9.50 -15.73 -14.31
CA THR A 253 -9.05 -17.04 -13.77
C THR A 253 -7.75 -16.98 -12.98
N SER A 254 -7.24 -15.78 -12.74
CA SER A 254 -5.88 -15.60 -12.25
C SER A 254 -5.86 -15.35 -10.75
N MET A 255 -4.97 -16.08 -10.09
CA MET A 255 -4.65 -15.87 -8.68
C MET A 255 -3.86 -14.56 -8.57
N VAL A 256 -4.33 -13.67 -7.70
CA VAL A 256 -3.68 -12.44 -7.33
C VAL A 256 -3.30 -12.49 -5.86
N THR A 257 -2.13 -11.95 -5.53
CA THR A 257 -1.75 -11.68 -4.15
C THR A 257 -2.25 -10.28 -3.80
N ALA A 258 -3.05 -10.16 -2.75
CA ALA A 258 -3.54 -8.89 -2.24
C ALA A 258 -2.95 -8.64 -0.85
N THR A 259 -2.53 -7.40 -0.62
CA THR A 259 -2.10 -6.90 0.69
C THR A 259 -2.92 -5.66 1.03
N PHE A 260 -3.57 -5.67 2.18
CA PHE A 260 -4.36 -4.55 2.69
C PHE A 260 -3.77 -4.05 4.00
N SER A 261 -3.59 -2.74 4.12
CA SER A 261 -3.34 -2.09 5.39
C SER A 261 -4.65 -1.55 5.94
N LEU A 262 -5.07 -2.10 7.07
CA LEU A 262 -6.24 -1.69 7.83
C LEU A 262 -5.80 -0.87 9.03
N ASP A 263 -6.32 0.33 9.17
CA ASP A 263 -6.12 1.18 10.34
C ASP A 263 -7.40 1.15 11.20
N PHE A 264 -7.24 0.80 12.48
CA PHE A 264 -8.29 0.79 13.49
C PHE A 264 -8.06 1.94 14.47
N TYR A 265 -9.10 2.71 14.74
CA TYR A 265 -9.08 3.80 15.70
C TYR A 265 -9.74 3.34 16.99
N ILE A 266 -8.97 3.27 18.07
CA ILE A 266 -9.40 2.65 19.32
C ILE A 266 -9.47 3.73 20.39
N ARG A 267 -10.57 3.76 21.14
CA ARG A 267 -10.72 4.59 22.33
C ARG A 267 -10.96 3.67 23.54
N PRO A 268 -10.02 3.57 24.48
CA PRO A 268 -10.23 2.84 25.73
C PRO A 268 -11.43 3.40 26.47
N GLU A 269 -12.23 2.54 27.07
CA GLU A 269 -13.26 2.97 28.01
C GLU A 269 -12.58 3.56 29.25
N PRO A 270 -12.95 4.77 29.69
CA PRO A 270 -12.43 5.35 30.92
C PRO A 270 -12.77 4.43 32.10
N GLY A 271 -11.76 4.01 32.87
CA GLY A 271 -11.94 3.19 34.08
C GLY A 271 -11.64 1.68 33.93
N LYS A 272 -11.41 1.16 32.72
CA LYS A 272 -10.89 -0.21 32.51
C LYS A 272 -9.37 -0.19 32.37
N THR A 273 -8.66 0.15 33.44
CA THR A 273 -7.20 -0.07 33.51
C THR A 273 -6.96 -1.57 33.43
N ARG A 274 -6.45 -2.04 32.29
CA ARG A 274 -5.99 -3.41 32.10
C ARG A 274 -4.94 -3.68 33.18
N ARG A 275 -5.29 -4.42 34.24
CA ARG A 275 -4.30 -5.08 35.11
C ARG A 275 -3.46 -5.95 34.18
N ARG A 276 -2.29 -5.47 33.75
CA ARG A 276 -1.28 -6.32 33.15
C ARG A 276 -0.94 -7.34 34.23
N GLY A 277 -1.40 -8.58 34.05
CA GLY A 277 -0.88 -9.69 34.84
C GLY A 277 0.64 -9.70 34.66
N PRO A 278 1.43 -9.79 35.74
CA PRO A 278 2.87 -9.95 35.62
C PRO A 278 3.13 -11.26 34.86
N GLY A 279 3.79 -11.13 33.71
CA GLY A 279 4.40 -12.23 32.99
C GLY A 279 5.88 -12.27 33.28
#